data_AF-A0A842SX58-F1
#
_entry.id   AF-A0A842SX58-F1
#
_cell.length_a   1.000
_cell.length_b   1.000
_cell.length_c   1.000
_cell.angle_alpha   90.00
_cell.angle_beta   90.00
_cell.angle_gamma   90.00
#
_symmetry.space_group_name_H-M   'P 1'
#
loop_
_entity.id
_entity.type
_entity.pdbx_description
1 polymer ?
#
loop_
_entity_poly.entity_id
_entity_poly.type
_entity_poly.pdbx_seq_one_letter_code
_entity_poly.pdbx_strand_id
1 'polypeptide(L)'
;MRAIVLILAALLLFGCVTPAEQPEAEENASPEENITIEENETEPGENQTRENQTAPDENITVSNETEAEPLENETEPEPGPNQELVDSVVSSYNITDPYSFYNVNQLLVLGPEDTDMLISMLEGDAYEKWTAFYVLSNIAPDANAPTQEKINDAMVPFLSSNVSDYRLMAASVMISTGDSRSIPVLIELLGNNSMLMLSEPPMLVCQYSSYMLTNYTEQNFGYYCDIEETGYGQQDWQNWWQENMDELQWDESRRVFTGG
;
A
#
# COMPACT_ATOMS: atom_id res chain seq x y z
N MET A 1 10.66 40.35 -2.85
CA MET A 1 9.19 40.34 -2.98
C MET A 1 8.71 39.00 -2.47
N ARG A 2 7.97 38.98 -1.36
CA ARG A 2 7.45 37.76 -0.71
C ARG A 2 5.98 37.61 -1.12
N ALA A 3 5.59 36.46 -1.67
CA ALA A 3 4.20 36.10 -1.99
C ALA A 3 3.85 34.88 -1.11
N ILE A 4 3.08 35.12 -0.04
CA ILE A 4 1.66 34.76 0.12
C ILE A 4 1.46 33.26 0.37
N VAL A 5 1.41 32.93 1.65
CA VAL A 5 0.83 31.71 2.22
C VAL A 5 -0.68 31.95 2.34
N LEU A 6 -1.50 31.10 1.73
CA LEU A 6 -2.94 31.05 1.97
C LEU A 6 -3.27 29.73 2.67
N ILE A 7 -3.56 29.84 3.97
CA ILE A 7 -4.15 28.80 4.80
C ILE A 7 -5.66 28.89 4.59
N LEU A 8 -6.27 27.82 4.07
CA LEU A 8 -7.72 27.70 3.95
C LEU A 8 -8.22 26.82 5.10
N ALA A 9 -8.72 27.48 6.15
CA ALA A 9 -9.50 26.87 7.21
C ALA A 9 -10.96 26.75 6.75
N ALA A 10 -11.44 25.52 6.54
CA ALA A 10 -12.86 25.25 6.34
C ALA A 10 -13.51 24.98 7.71
N LEU A 11 -14.16 26.01 8.24
CA LEU A 11 -14.97 25.99 9.46
C LEU A 11 -16.32 25.32 9.19
N LEU A 12 -16.60 24.30 10.00
CA LEU A 12 -17.83 23.55 10.13
C LEU A 12 -19.04 24.47 10.42
N LEU A 13 -20.03 24.47 9.53
CA LEU A 13 -21.39 24.90 9.86
C LEU A 13 -22.24 23.65 10.15
N PHE A 14 -22.28 23.26 11.42
CA PHE A 14 -23.27 22.31 11.94
C PHE A 14 -24.65 22.95 11.90
N GLY A 15 -25.49 22.49 10.97
CA GLY A 15 -26.94 22.70 11.01
C GLY A 15 -27.57 21.70 11.99
N CYS A 16 -28.29 22.21 12.99
CA CYS A 16 -29.11 21.40 13.89
C CYS A 16 -30.22 20.68 13.10
N VAL A 17 -30.11 19.35 12.99
CA VAL A 17 -31.20 18.50 12.53
C VAL A 17 -32.05 18.09 13.74
N THR A 18 -33.32 18.46 13.71
CA THR A 18 -34.37 18.00 14.63
C THR A 18 -34.56 16.49 14.55
N PRO A 19 -34.75 15.76 15.67
CA PRO A 19 -34.99 14.33 15.65
C PRO A 19 -36.41 14.04 15.14
N ALA A 20 -36.51 13.29 14.05
CA ALA A 20 -37.75 12.72 13.56
C ALA A 20 -38.12 11.46 14.37
N GLU A 21 -39.43 11.30 14.59
CA GLU A 21 -40.07 10.20 15.32
C GLU A 21 -39.61 8.82 14.85
N GLN A 22 -39.31 7.98 15.85
CA GLN A 22 -38.89 6.59 15.73
C GLN A 22 -40.14 5.70 15.59
N PRO A 23 -40.33 4.93 14.51
CA PRO A 23 -41.39 3.93 14.44
C PRO A 23 -41.02 2.70 15.27
N GLU A 24 -42.03 2.13 15.94
CA GLU A 24 -41.95 0.95 16.79
C GLU A 24 -41.51 -0.28 15.99
N ALA A 25 -40.55 -1.04 16.53
CA ALA A 25 -40.07 -2.29 15.94
C ALA A 25 -41.02 -3.43 16.28
N GLU A 26 -41.56 -4.07 15.24
CA GLU A 26 -42.31 -5.33 15.33
C GLU A 26 -41.37 -6.49 15.66
N GLU A 27 -41.71 -7.19 16.73
CA GLU A 27 -41.16 -8.45 17.19
C GLU A 27 -41.50 -9.56 16.17
N ASN A 28 -40.48 -10.14 15.51
CA ASN A 28 -40.67 -11.37 14.75
C ASN A 28 -39.58 -12.39 15.03
N ALA A 29 -40.05 -13.62 15.22
CA ALA A 29 -39.37 -14.76 15.81
C ALA A 29 -38.48 -15.55 14.83
N SER A 30 -37.43 -16.14 15.41
CA SER A 30 -36.72 -17.41 15.16
C SER A 30 -37.32 -18.36 14.08
N PRO A 31 -36.49 -19.13 13.33
CA PRO A 31 -35.87 -20.34 13.90
C PRO A 31 -34.42 -20.65 13.46
N GLU A 32 -33.76 -21.38 14.36
CA GLU A 32 -32.47 -22.04 14.25
C GLU A 32 -32.43 -23.07 13.09
N GLU A 33 -31.42 -22.99 12.21
CA GLU A 33 -31.05 -24.08 11.30
C GLU A 33 -29.73 -24.72 11.73
N ASN A 34 -29.80 -26.05 11.87
CA ASN A 34 -28.77 -26.96 12.32
C ASN A 34 -27.96 -27.46 11.12
N ILE A 35 -26.72 -26.99 10.96
CA ILE A 35 -25.83 -27.41 9.86
C ILE A 35 -24.92 -28.54 10.35
N THR A 36 -25.05 -29.71 9.71
CA THR A 36 -24.19 -30.89 9.90
C THR A 36 -23.00 -30.76 8.94
N ILE A 37 -21.77 -30.81 9.46
CA ILE A 37 -20.54 -30.78 8.65
C ILE A 37 -20.06 -32.22 8.49
N GLU A 38 -20.03 -32.72 7.26
CA GLU A 38 -19.32 -33.96 6.89
C GLU A 38 -17.86 -33.62 6.56
N GLU A 39 -16.94 -34.15 7.37
CA GLU A 39 -15.50 -34.12 7.12
C GLU A 39 -15.15 -35.17 6.06
N ASN A 40 -14.52 -34.74 4.96
CA ASN A 40 -13.98 -35.64 3.95
C ASN A 40 -12.45 -35.52 3.96
N GLU A 41 -11.79 -36.49 4.60
CA GLU A 41 -10.33 -36.64 4.63
C GLU A 41 -9.82 -36.97 3.21
N THR A 42 -8.82 -36.23 2.72
CA THR A 42 -8.06 -36.61 1.53
C THR A 42 -6.58 -36.74 1.88
N GLU A 43 -6.05 -37.93 1.66
CA GLU A 43 -4.65 -38.33 1.90
C GLU A 43 -3.64 -37.54 1.04
N PRO A 44 -2.38 -37.35 1.51
CA PRO A 44 -1.32 -36.76 0.72
C PRO A 44 -0.55 -37.82 -0.10
N GLY A 45 -0.48 -37.61 -1.42
CA GLY A 45 0.34 -38.40 -2.33
C GLY A 45 1.83 -38.05 -2.23
N GLU A 46 2.65 -39.07 -1.96
CA GLU A 46 4.10 -39.03 -1.94
C GLU A 46 4.75 -38.98 -3.34
N ASN A 47 5.99 -38.48 -3.33
CA ASN A 47 7.14 -38.90 -4.15
C ASN A 47 7.24 -38.44 -5.62
N GLN A 48 8.33 -37.70 -5.92
CA GLN A 48 9.44 -38.32 -6.66
C GLN A 48 10.73 -37.46 -6.66
N THR A 49 11.75 -38.04 -6.03
CA THR A 49 13.17 -37.77 -6.19
C THR A 49 13.64 -37.99 -7.63
N ARG A 50 14.43 -37.07 -8.18
CA ARG A 50 15.24 -37.34 -9.38
C ARG A 50 16.70 -36.97 -9.11
N GLU A 51 17.49 -38.01 -8.84
CA GLU A 51 18.94 -37.98 -9.00
C GLU A 51 19.29 -37.98 -10.50
N ASN A 52 20.34 -37.26 -10.88
CA ASN A 52 21.20 -37.73 -11.95
C ASN A 52 22.63 -37.23 -11.76
N GLN A 53 23.52 -38.22 -11.62
CA GLN A 53 24.97 -38.12 -11.56
C GLN A 53 25.55 -38.03 -12.98
N THR A 54 26.74 -37.41 -13.13
CA THR A 54 28.01 -38.04 -13.60
C THR A 54 28.89 -37.06 -14.41
N ALA A 55 30.15 -37.00 -13.97
CA ALA A 55 31.35 -36.26 -14.41
C ALA A 55 31.89 -36.70 -15.82
N PRO A 56 33.15 -36.41 -16.32
CA PRO A 56 34.33 -35.79 -15.69
C PRO A 56 35.23 -34.86 -16.57
N ASP A 57 36.22 -34.27 -15.88
CA ASP A 57 37.61 -33.86 -16.25
C ASP A 57 37.94 -33.18 -17.59
N GLU A 58 38.61 -32.02 -17.53
CA GLU A 58 40.01 -31.86 -18.02
C GLU A 58 40.62 -30.47 -17.70
N ASN A 59 41.64 -30.52 -16.84
CA ASN A 59 42.92 -29.79 -16.80
C ASN A 59 43.25 -28.74 -17.89
N ILE A 60 43.36 -27.45 -17.52
CA ILE A 60 44.38 -26.53 -18.08
C ILE A 60 44.88 -25.58 -16.98
N THR A 61 46.18 -25.66 -16.69
CA THR A 61 46.96 -24.70 -15.90
C THR A 61 47.40 -23.55 -16.81
N VAL A 62 47.05 -22.30 -16.49
CA VAL A 62 47.76 -21.10 -16.97
C VAL A 62 47.98 -20.18 -15.79
N SER A 63 49.23 -20.11 -15.34
CA SER A 63 49.73 -19.11 -14.40
C SER A 63 49.85 -17.79 -15.15
N ASN A 64 48.92 -16.87 -14.91
CA ASN A 64 49.12 -15.45 -15.20
C ASN A 64 49.45 -14.74 -13.89
N GLU A 65 50.64 -14.14 -13.85
CA GLU A 65 51.06 -13.21 -12.81
C GLU A 65 50.08 -12.03 -12.78
N THR A 66 49.23 -12.00 -11.77
CA THR A 66 48.40 -10.82 -11.46
C THR A 66 49.32 -9.76 -10.86
N GLU A 67 49.71 -8.83 -11.72
CA GLU A 67 50.24 -7.52 -11.34
C GLU A 67 49.25 -6.89 -10.34
N ALA A 68 49.68 -6.75 -9.09
CA ALA A 68 48.88 -6.14 -8.04
C ALA A 68 48.69 -4.67 -8.38
N GLU A 69 47.56 -4.34 -8.99
CA GLU A 69 47.12 -2.95 -9.11
C GLU A 69 47.04 -2.33 -7.71
N PRO A 70 47.46 -1.06 -7.56
CA PRO A 70 47.39 -0.38 -6.28
C PRO A 70 45.92 -0.35 -5.84
N LEU A 71 45.66 -0.76 -4.59
CA LEU A 71 44.38 -0.53 -3.91
C LEU A 71 44.07 0.97 -4.02
N GLU A 72 43.29 1.35 -5.03
CA GLU A 72 42.65 2.65 -5.06
C GLU A 72 41.76 2.67 -3.82
N ASN A 73 42.12 3.56 -2.90
CA ASN A 73 41.36 3.82 -1.70
C ASN A 73 40.04 4.45 -2.15
N GLU A 74 39.08 3.62 -2.55
CA GLU A 74 37.71 3.99 -2.89
C GLU A 74 37.11 4.67 -1.66
N THR A 75 37.30 5.98 -1.60
CA THR A 75 36.69 6.82 -0.59
C THR A 75 35.23 6.87 -1.00
N GLU A 76 34.36 6.19 -0.23
CA GLU A 76 32.92 6.25 -0.45
C GLU A 76 32.49 7.72 -0.56
N PRO A 77 31.68 8.07 -1.58
CA PRO A 77 31.20 9.43 -1.73
C PRO A 77 30.42 9.83 -0.47
N GLU A 78 30.74 11.00 0.07
CA GLU A 78 29.99 11.58 1.19
C GLU A 78 28.48 11.63 0.84
N PRO A 79 27.59 11.27 1.78
CA PRO A 79 26.15 11.26 1.53
C PRO A 79 25.67 12.67 1.15
N GLY A 80 24.72 12.73 0.21
CA GLY A 80 24.07 13.99 -0.13
C GLY A 80 23.22 14.53 1.02
N PRO A 81 22.88 15.83 1.04
CA PRO A 81 22.11 16.45 2.13
C PRO A 81 20.74 15.81 2.36
N ASN A 82 20.11 15.26 1.32
CA ASN A 82 18.83 14.57 1.44
C ASN A 82 18.98 13.18 2.09
N GLN A 83 20.10 12.49 1.85
CA GLN A 83 20.42 11.22 2.52
C GLN A 83 20.63 11.46 4.02
N GLU A 84 21.38 12.50 4.41
CA GLU A 84 21.56 12.85 5.83
C GLU A 84 20.23 13.14 6.53
N LEU A 85 19.30 13.82 5.83
CA LEU A 85 17.96 14.08 6.36
C LEU A 85 17.16 12.77 6.55
N VAL A 86 17.17 11.88 5.55
CA VAL A 86 16.52 10.57 5.62
C VAL A 86 17.09 9.76 6.77
N ASP A 87 18.41 9.63 6.87
CA ASP A 87 19.09 8.87 7.93
C ASP A 87 18.76 9.42 9.31
N SER A 88 18.71 10.75 9.45
CA SER A 88 18.31 11.42 10.70
C SER A 88 16.85 11.09 11.08
N VAL A 89 15.92 11.17 10.13
CA VAL A 89 14.51 10.86 10.39
C VAL A 89 14.32 9.37 10.72
N VAL A 90 14.94 8.47 9.94
CA VAL A 90 14.85 7.02 10.13
C VAL A 90 15.44 6.61 11.47
N SER A 91 16.62 7.11 11.82
CA SER A 91 17.27 6.80 13.10
C SER A 91 16.57 7.39 14.32
N SER A 92 15.74 8.43 14.14
CA SER A 92 14.94 9.02 15.23
C SER A 92 13.69 8.22 15.60
N TYR A 93 13.35 7.20 14.82
CA TYR A 93 12.14 6.41 15.03
C TYR A 93 12.17 5.63 16.35
N ASN A 94 11.03 5.67 17.05
CA ASN A 94 10.83 4.89 18.26
C ASN A 94 9.37 4.42 18.35
N ILE A 95 9.15 3.13 18.16
CA ILE A 95 7.81 2.50 18.24
C ILE A 95 7.09 2.73 19.59
N THR A 96 7.84 3.02 20.66
CA THR A 96 7.26 3.31 21.98
C THR A 96 6.91 4.79 22.19
N ASP A 97 7.35 5.66 21.29
CA ASP A 97 7.04 7.08 21.28
C ASP A 97 6.22 7.43 20.03
N PRO A 98 4.89 7.57 20.15
CA PRO A 98 4.03 7.89 19.01
C PRO A 98 4.34 9.27 18.40
N TYR A 99 5.07 10.15 19.09
CA TYR A 99 5.47 11.41 18.49
C TYR A 99 6.63 11.26 17.49
N SER A 100 7.39 10.15 17.56
CA SER A 100 8.48 9.89 16.62
C SER A 100 7.98 9.75 15.17
N PHE A 101 6.73 9.33 14.97
CA PHE A 101 6.09 9.28 13.65
C PHE A 101 6.01 10.64 12.97
N TYR A 102 5.84 11.73 13.72
CA TYR A 102 5.73 13.06 13.12
C TYR A 102 7.02 13.52 12.45
N ASN A 103 8.16 12.91 12.77
CA ASN A 103 9.42 13.24 12.10
C ASN A 103 9.41 12.86 10.62
N VAL A 104 8.61 11.86 10.22
CA VAL A 104 8.46 11.49 8.80
C VAL A 104 7.96 12.65 7.95
N ASN A 105 7.17 13.57 8.53
CA ASN A 105 6.65 14.73 7.83
C ASN A 105 7.76 15.68 7.36
N GLN A 106 8.94 15.62 7.97
CA GLN A 106 10.10 16.39 7.51
C GLN A 106 10.57 15.94 6.12
N LEU A 107 10.30 14.69 5.74
CA LEU A 107 10.63 14.13 4.44
C LEU A 107 9.65 14.55 3.34
N LEU A 108 8.55 15.24 3.67
CA LEU A 108 7.64 15.81 2.66
C LEU A 108 8.25 17.00 1.89
N VAL A 109 9.45 17.43 2.27
CA VAL A 109 10.26 18.37 1.48
C VAL A 109 10.95 17.70 0.29
N LEU A 110 11.06 16.36 0.30
CA LEU A 110 11.67 15.59 -0.78
C LEU A 110 10.80 15.67 -2.04
N GLY A 111 11.45 15.64 -3.19
CA GLY A 111 10.82 15.80 -4.50
C GLY A 111 10.96 14.58 -5.41
N PRO A 112 10.44 14.66 -6.64
CA PRO A 112 10.61 13.62 -7.66
C PRO A 112 12.07 13.19 -7.90
N GLU A 113 13.05 14.08 -7.67
CA GLU A 113 14.48 13.80 -7.75
C GLU A 113 14.99 12.79 -6.72
N ASP A 114 14.28 12.62 -5.60
CA ASP A 114 14.64 11.72 -4.50
C ASP A 114 14.04 10.31 -4.65
N THR A 115 13.31 10.07 -5.75
CA THR A 115 12.56 8.83 -5.99
C THR A 115 13.43 7.57 -5.90
N ASP A 116 14.68 7.61 -6.40
CA ASP A 116 15.59 6.46 -6.35
C ASP A 116 15.98 6.06 -4.93
N MET A 117 16.31 7.06 -4.11
CA MET A 117 16.63 6.86 -2.69
C MET A 117 15.40 6.32 -1.93
N LEU A 118 14.21 6.86 -2.21
CA LEU A 118 12.99 6.38 -1.56
C LEU A 118 12.59 4.97 -2.01
N ILE A 119 12.84 4.61 -3.28
CA ILE A 119 12.62 3.24 -3.77
C ILE A 119 13.58 2.25 -3.11
N SER A 120 14.85 2.60 -2.90
CA SER A 120 15.79 1.68 -2.23
C SER A 120 15.40 1.39 -0.78
N MET A 121 14.77 2.35 -0.09
CA MET A 121 14.22 2.13 1.26
C MET A 121 13.12 1.05 1.31
N LEU A 122 12.48 0.72 0.19
CA LEU A 122 11.51 -0.39 0.13
C LEU A 122 12.17 -1.77 0.36
N GLU A 123 13.49 -1.87 0.24
CA GLU A 123 14.26 -3.09 0.55
C GLU A 123 14.61 -3.20 2.04
N GLY A 124 14.45 -2.11 2.79
CA GLY A 124 14.87 -1.95 4.19
C GLY A 124 13.99 -2.66 5.22
N ASP A 125 14.05 -2.23 6.47
CA ASP A 125 13.19 -2.76 7.53
C ASP A 125 11.71 -2.28 7.42
N ALA A 126 10.88 -2.66 8.39
CA ALA A 126 9.46 -2.32 8.36
C ALA A 126 9.20 -0.80 8.42
N TYR A 127 10.02 -0.05 9.15
CA TYR A 127 9.87 1.39 9.28
C TYR A 127 10.42 2.13 8.06
N GLU A 128 11.54 1.67 7.50
CA GLU A 128 12.08 2.19 6.24
C GLU A 128 11.08 2.00 5.10
N LYS A 129 10.49 0.80 4.96
CA LYS A 129 9.42 0.53 3.99
C LYS A 129 8.22 1.46 4.20
N TRP A 130 7.73 1.56 5.43
CA TRP A 130 6.60 2.44 5.75
C TRP A 130 6.88 3.90 5.38
N THR A 131 8.06 4.38 5.74
CA THR A 131 8.54 5.73 5.43
C THR A 131 8.56 5.96 3.91
N ALA A 132 9.12 5.00 3.17
CA ALA A 132 9.15 5.04 1.72
C ALA A 132 7.75 5.12 1.11
N PHE A 133 6.84 4.23 1.50
CA PHE A 133 5.44 4.28 1.03
C PHE A 133 4.78 5.62 1.34
N TYR A 134 4.95 6.12 2.56
CA TYR A 134 4.36 7.38 3.00
C TYR A 134 4.84 8.55 2.14
N VAL A 135 6.16 8.69 1.97
CA VAL A 135 6.73 9.81 1.19
C VAL A 135 6.42 9.66 -0.30
N LEU A 136 6.54 8.45 -0.86
CA LEU A 136 6.21 8.19 -2.26
C LEU A 136 4.73 8.46 -2.57
N SER A 137 3.81 8.20 -1.63
CA SER A 137 2.38 8.52 -1.81
C SER A 137 2.10 10.01 -1.94
N ASN A 138 2.98 10.87 -1.39
CA ASN A 138 2.88 12.31 -1.50
C ASN A 138 3.59 12.87 -2.75
N ILE A 139 4.61 12.18 -3.25
CA ILE A 139 5.35 12.58 -4.46
C ILE A 139 4.60 12.14 -5.73
N ALA A 140 4.08 10.91 -5.74
CA ALA A 140 3.58 10.28 -6.97
C ALA A 140 2.50 11.10 -7.70
N PRO A 141 1.47 11.67 -7.03
CA PRO A 141 0.41 12.39 -7.72
C PRO A 141 0.87 13.66 -8.47
N ASP A 142 1.99 14.26 -8.06
CA ASP A 142 2.51 15.51 -8.65
C ASP A 142 3.77 15.29 -9.51
N ALA A 143 4.27 14.05 -9.57
CA ALA A 143 5.42 13.69 -10.36
C ALA A 143 5.10 13.66 -11.87
N ASN A 144 6.14 13.76 -12.72
CA ASN A 144 5.96 13.58 -14.16
C ASN A 144 5.72 12.10 -14.51
N ALA A 145 5.17 11.83 -15.69
CA ALA A 145 4.78 10.47 -16.10
C ALA A 145 5.91 9.42 -15.98
N PRO A 146 7.16 9.66 -16.44
CA PRO A 146 8.27 8.72 -16.21
C PRO A 146 8.54 8.40 -14.73
N THR A 147 8.49 9.41 -13.86
CA THR A 147 8.67 9.21 -12.42
C THR A 147 7.49 8.45 -11.81
N GLN A 148 6.25 8.76 -12.22
CA GLN A 148 5.06 8.03 -11.77
C GLN A 148 5.12 6.55 -12.16
N GLU A 149 5.46 6.25 -13.42
CA GLU A 149 5.64 4.88 -13.92
C GLU A 149 6.67 4.13 -13.08
N LYS A 150 7.82 4.75 -12.82
CA LYS A 150 8.87 4.18 -11.97
C LYS A 150 8.41 3.89 -10.54
N ILE A 151 7.66 4.81 -9.93
CA ILE A 151 7.09 4.60 -8.59
C ILE A 151 6.10 3.43 -8.63
N ASN A 152 5.18 3.40 -9.60
CA ASN A 152 4.20 2.34 -9.74
C ASN A 152 4.86 0.97 -9.95
N ASP A 153 5.89 0.89 -10.79
CA ASP A 153 6.64 -0.35 -11.01
C ASP A 153 7.32 -0.86 -9.73
N ALA A 154 7.84 0.05 -8.89
CA ALA A 154 8.39 -0.32 -7.59
C ALA A 154 7.32 -0.83 -6.60
N MET A 155 6.05 -0.42 -6.75
CA MET A 155 4.95 -0.88 -5.92
C MET A 155 4.42 -2.28 -6.32
N VAL A 156 4.57 -2.69 -7.58
CA VAL A 156 4.00 -3.95 -8.11
C VAL A 156 4.32 -5.18 -7.26
N PRO A 157 5.57 -5.44 -6.81
CA PRO A 157 5.88 -6.62 -5.99
C PRO A 157 5.11 -6.65 -4.66
N PHE A 158 4.74 -5.49 -4.12
CA PHE A 158 4.06 -5.37 -2.83
C PHE A 158 2.56 -5.61 -2.91
N LEU A 159 1.94 -5.49 -4.10
CA LEU A 159 0.52 -5.83 -4.30
C LEU A 159 0.22 -7.30 -3.96
N SER A 160 1.21 -8.19 -4.07
CA SER A 160 1.10 -9.61 -3.71
C SER A 160 1.84 -9.98 -2.41
N SER A 161 2.23 -8.98 -1.59
CA SER A 161 2.90 -9.23 -0.31
C SER A 161 2.02 -10.06 0.63
N ASN A 162 2.62 -10.93 1.44
CA ASN A 162 1.88 -11.62 2.51
C ASN A 162 1.54 -10.70 3.70
N VAL A 163 2.13 -9.51 3.77
CA VAL A 163 1.83 -8.47 4.77
C VAL A 163 0.75 -7.55 4.22
N SER A 164 -0.44 -7.56 4.84
CA SER A 164 -1.58 -6.74 4.41
C SER A 164 -1.27 -5.26 4.28
N ASP A 165 -0.44 -4.75 5.19
CA ASP A 165 -0.16 -3.33 5.30
C ASP A 165 0.70 -2.86 4.12
N TYR A 166 1.60 -3.72 3.64
CA TYR A 166 2.37 -3.45 2.43
C TYR A 166 1.47 -3.54 1.18
N ARG A 167 0.52 -4.48 1.12
CA ARG A 167 -0.47 -4.53 0.04
C ARG A 167 -1.29 -3.25 -0.01
N LEU A 168 -1.79 -2.80 1.14
CA LEU A 168 -2.59 -1.58 1.27
C LEU A 168 -1.79 -0.35 0.86
N MET A 169 -0.58 -0.17 1.40
CA MET A 169 0.25 1.00 1.13
C MET A 169 0.66 1.06 -0.34
N ALA A 170 1.08 -0.06 -0.94
CA ALA A 170 1.41 -0.12 -2.36
C ALA A 170 0.19 0.21 -3.25
N ALA A 171 -0.97 -0.39 -2.95
CA ALA A 171 -2.20 -0.08 -3.66
C ALA A 171 -2.62 1.38 -3.48
N SER A 172 -2.39 1.99 -2.31
CA SER A 172 -2.71 3.40 -2.04
C SER A 172 -1.86 4.36 -2.87
N VAL A 173 -0.57 4.06 -3.05
CA VAL A 173 0.32 4.85 -3.92
C VAL A 173 -0.14 4.72 -5.37
N MET A 174 -0.40 3.49 -5.82
CA MET A 174 -0.78 3.20 -7.22
C MET A 174 -2.15 3.77 -7.60
N ILE A 175 -3.16 3.70 -6.73
CA ILE A 175 -4.48 4.25 -7.03
C ILE A 175 -4.44 5.78 -7.13
N SER A 176 -3.53 6.44 -6.38
CA SER A 176 -3.37 7.90 -6.38
C SER A 176 -2.84 8.47 -7.71
N THR A 177 -2.27 7.61 -8.56
CA THR A 177 -1.74 7.94 -9.89
C THR A 177 -2.57 7.34 -11.03
N GLY A 178 -3.73 6.76 -10.73
CA GLY A 178 -4.62 6.19 -11.74
C GLY A 178 -4.25 4.79 -12.21
N ASP A 179 -3.42 4.06 -11.47
CA ASP A 179 -3.11 2.67 -11.80
C ASP A 179 -4.18 1.71 -11.25
N SER A 180 -5.05 1.24 -12.13
CA SER A 180 -6.20 0.40 -11.79
C SER A 180 -5.83 -0.99 -11.25
N ARG A 181 -4.56 -1.44 -11.37
CA ARG A 181 -4.08 -2.70 -10.76
C ARG A 181 -4.26 -2.71 -9.24
N SER A 182 -4.34 -1.54 -8.62
CA SER A 182 -4.58 -1.34 -7.18
C SER A 182 -6.01 -1.68 -6.73
N ILE A 183 -7.01 -1.49 -7.59
CA ILE A 183 -8.44 -1.63 -7.24
C ILE A 183 -8.77 -3.03 -6.71
N PRO A 184 -8.47 -4.15 -7.41
CA PRO A 184 -8.81 -5.48 -6.91
C PRO A 184 -8.11 -5.81 -5.57
N VAL A 185 -6.92 -5.26 -5.32
CA VAL A 185 -6.21 -5.43 -4.04
C VAL A 185 -6.95 -4.69 -2.92
N LEU A 186 -7.40 -3.46 -3.16
CA LEU A 186 -8.19 -2.71 -2.17
C LEU A 186 -9.53 -3.40 -1.89
N ILE A 187 -10.18 -3.99 -2.90
CA ILE A 187 -11.42 -4.77 -2.74
C ILE A 187 -11.18 -6.03 -1.90
N GLU A 188 -10.07 -6.75 -2.10
CA GLU A 188 -9.68 -7.88 -1.25
C GLU A 188 -9.54 -7.45 0.22
N LEU A 189 -8.85 -6.32 0.44
CA LEU A 189 -8.52 -5.80 1.76
C LEU A 189 -9.73 -5.25 2.54
N LEU A 190 -10.90 -5.10 1.91
CA LEU A 190 -12.17 -4.88 2.61
C LEU A 190 -12.50 -6.04 3.58
N GLY A 191 -11.97 -7.25 3.36
CA GLY A 191 -12.16 -8.36 4.30
C GLY A 191 -11.24 -8.33 5.52
N ASN A 192 -10.33 -7.35 5.63
CA ASN A 192 -9.28 -7.34 6.64
C ASN A 192 -9.52 -6.31 7.76
N ASN A 193 -9.83 -6.81 8.96
CA ASN A 193 -10.08 -6.02 10.16
C ASN A 193 -8.82 -5.85 11.03
N SER A 194 -7.60 -6.04 10.49
CA SER A 194 -6.38 -5.74 11.22
C SER A 194 -6.18 -4.23 11.35
N MET A 195 -5.51 -3.81 12.42
CA MET A 195 -5.01 -2.45 12.54
C MET A 195 -3.94 -2.19 11.49
N LEU A 196 -4.01 -1.05 10.81
CA LEU A 196 -2.98 -0.59 9.90
C LEU A 196 -1.73 -0.19 10.68
N MET A 197 -0.58 -0.71 10.25
CA MET A 197 0.72 -0.32 10.78
C MET A 197 0.94 1.21 10.70
N LEU A 198 1.25 1.80 11.86
CA LEU A 198 1.72 3.19 12.03
C LEU A 198 0.75 4.25 11.47
N SER A 199 -0.56 4.03 11.62
CA SER A 199 -1.59 5.03 11.31
C SER A 199 -1.95 5.90 12.52
N GLU A 200 -2.08 7.22 12.34
CA GLU A 200 -2.62 8.16 13.34
C GLU A 200 -3.73 9.03 12.71
N PRO A 201 -4.99 8.97 13.20
CA PRO A 201 -5.45 8.07 14.26
C PRO A 201 -5.36 6.59 13.84
N PRO A 202 -5.34 5.64 14.80
CA PRO A 202 -5.35 4.22 14.50
C PRO A 202 -6.54 3.85 13.60
N MET A 203 -6.28 3.21 12.48
CA MET A 203 -7.29 2.84 11.47
C MET A 203 -7.21 1.36 11.12
N LEU A 204 -8.35 0.74 10.80
CA LEU A 204 -8.39 -0.62 10.26
C LEU A 204 -8.02 -0.64 8.78
N VAL A 205 -7.43 -1.75 8.32
CA VAL A 205 -7.12 -1.95 6.90
C VAL A 205 -8.39 -1.82 6.04
N CYS A 206 -9.51 -2.45 6.43
CA CYS A 206 -10.75 -2.32 5.68
C CYS A 206 -11.34 -0.90 5.66
N GLN A 207 -11.18 -0.12 6.73
CA GLN A 207 -11.60 1.28 6.76
C GLN A 207 -10.83 2.09 5.73
N TYR A 208 -9.51 1.93 5.70
CA TYR A 208 -8.64 2.65 4.76
C TYR A 208 -8.93 2.21 3.32
N SER A 209 -9.07 0.91 3.06
CA SER A 209 -9.41 0.39 1.73
C SER A 209 -10.73 0.94 1.21
N SER A 210 -11.77 0.95 2.04
CA SER A 210 -13.07 1.52 1.68
C SER A 210 -12.96 3.01 1.36
N TYR A 211 -12.20 3.77 2.18
CA TYR A 211 -11.98 5.19 1.95
C TYR A 211 -11.30 5.46 0.59
N MET A 212 -10.25 4.71 0.26
CA MET A 212 -9.55 4.84 -1.02
C MET A 212 -10.45 4.48 -2.20
N LEU A 213 -11.15 3.34 -2.12
CA LEU A 213 -12.06 2.91 -3.19
C LEU A 213 -13.14 3.96 -3.48
N THR A 214 -13.80 4.48 -2.44
CA THR A 214 -14.83 5.51 -2.60
C THR A 214 -14.26 6.82 -3.12
N ASN A 215 -13.09 7.27 -2.64
CA ASN A 215 -12.50 8.51 -3.11
C ASN A 215 -12.09 8.46 -4.58
N TYR A 216 -11.50 7.35 -5.02
CA TYR A 216 -10.91 7.24 -6.36
C TYR A 216 -11.85 6.67 -7.40
N THR A 217 -12.99 6.08 -7.03
CA THR A 217 -13.98 5.58 -8.01
C THR A 217 -15.33 6.30 -7.94
N GLU A 218 -15.51 7.16 -6.93
CA GLU A 218 -16.78 7.82 -6.57
C GLU A 218 -17.95 6.86 -6.29
N GLN A 219 -17.67 5.55 -6.17
CA GLN A 219 -18.66 4.55 -5.83
C GLN A 219 -18.73 4.33 -4.31
N ASN A 220 -19.93 4.06 -3.82
CA ASN A 220 -20.17 3.72 -2.43
C ASN A 220 -21.26 2.64 -2.35
N PHE A 221 -20.84 1.39 -2.21
CA PHE A 221 -21.73 0.24 -2.06
C PHE A 221 -22.15 -0.01 -0.60
N GLY A 222 -22.19 1.05 0.23
CA GLY A 222 -22.65 0.96 1.61
C GLY A 222 -21.80 0.04 2.48
N TYR A 223 -20.51 -0.13 2.14
CA TYR A 223 -19.60 -0.95 2.93
C TYR A 223 -19.24 -0.24 4.24
N TYR A 224 -19.34 -0.96 5.36
CA TYR A 224 -18.89 -0.49 6.67
C TYR A 224 -18.00 -1.55 7.31
N CYS A 225 -16.73 -1.18 7.55
CA CYS A 225 -15.78 -1.98 8.33
C CYS A 225 -16.25 -1.96 9.79
N ASP A 226 -16.36 -3.14 10.42
CA ASP A 226 -16.83 -3.42 11.82
C ASP A 226 -18.28 -3.94 12.00
N ILE A 227 -19.03 -4.22 10.94
CA ILE A 227 -20.27 -5.02 11.06
C ILE A 227 -20.05 -6.44 10.53
N GLU A 228 -20.47 -7.46 11.28
CA GLU A 228 -20.35 -8.87 10.88
C GLU A 228 -21.07 -9.18 9.54
N GLU A 229 -21.94 -8.28 9.07
CA GLU A 229 -22.63 -8.35 7.77
C GLU A 229 -21.84 -7.76 6.58
N THR A 230 -20.53 -7.56 6.70
CA THR A 230 -19.65 -6.96 5.66
C THR A 230 -19.64 -7.67 4.30
N GLY A 231 -20.18 -8.90 4.21
CA GLY A 231 -20.16 -9.71 2.99
C GLY A 231 -20.84 -9.05 1.78
N TYR A 232 -21.89 -8.26 1.98
CA TYR A 232 -22.64 -7.67 0.87
C TYR A 232 -21.86 -6.56 0.16
N GLY A 233 -21.30 -5.61 0.91
CA GLY A 233 -20.58 -4.48 0.30
C GLY A 233 -19.31 -4.91 -0.44
N GLN A 234 -18.58 -5.91 0.07
CA GLN A 234 -17.41 -6.43 -0.63
C GLN A 234 -17.79 -7.15 -1.93
N GLN A 235 -18.87 -7.94 -1.92
CA GLN A 235 -19.36 -8.61 -3.13
C GLN A 235 -19.81 -7.60 -4.20
N ASP A 236 -20.47 -6.51 -3.79
CA ASP A 236 -20.89 -5.46 -4.71
C ASP A 236 -19.69 -4.75 -5.36
N TRP A 237 -18.63 -4.46 -4.59
CA TRP A 237 -17.37 -3.98 -5.14
C TRP A 237 -16.76 -4.95 -6.16
N GLN A 238 -16.76 -6.25 -5.86
CA GLN A 238 -16.23 -7.27 -6.78
C GLN A 238 -17.04 -7.34 -8.07
N ASN A 239 -18.38 -7.28 -7.98
CA ASN A 239 -19.27 -7.28 -9.14
C ASN A 239 -19.03 -6.04 -10.00
N TRP A 240 -18.98 -4.85 -9.38
CA TRP A 240 -18.69 -3.60 -10.07
C TRP A 240 -17.33 -3.66 -10.79
N TRP A 241 -16.28 -4.16 -10.13
CA TRP A 241 -14.98 -4.29 -10.77
C TRP A 241 -15.02 -5.20 -12.01
N GLN A 242 -15.68 -6.36 -11.91
CA GLN A 242 -15.81 -7.30 -13.03
C GLN A 242 -16.57 -6.70 -14.23
N GLU A 243 -17.57 -5.86 -13.96
CA GLU A 243 -18.38 -5.23 -15.00
C GLU A 243 -17.67 -4.04 -15.67
N ASN A 244 -16.82 -3.32 -14.94
CA ASN A 244 -16.34 -1.99 -15.36
C ASN A 244 -14.84 -1.91 -15.64
N MET A 245 -14.03 -2.90 -15.25
CA MET A 245 -12.56 -2.81 -15.32
C MET A 245 -11.98 -2.44 -16.69
N ASP A 246 -12.63 -2.88 -17.77
CA ASP A 246 -12.20 -2.62 -19.15
C ASP A 246 -12.59 -1.22 -19.66
N GLU A 247 -13.53 -0.57 -18.98
CA GLU A 247 -14.07 0.75 -19.36
C GLU A 247 -13.53 1.89 -18.47
N LEU A 248 -12.87 1.57 -17.35
CA LEU A 248 -12.32 2.57 -16.44
C LEU A 248 -11.24 3.43 -17.13
N GLN A 249 -11.39 4.74 -16.99
CA GLN A 249 -10.45 5.75 -17.45
C GLN A 249 -10.11 6.69 -16.31
N TRP A 250 -8.82 6.93 -16.13
CA TRP A 250 -8.33 7.90 -15.15
C TRP A 250 -8.60 9.34 -15.60
N ASP A 251 -9.38 10.09 -14.83
CA ASP A 251 -9.53 11.54 -14.97
C ASP A 251 -8.49 12.25 -14.09
N GLU A 252 -7.37 12.63 -14.71
CA GLU A 252 -6.26 13.33 -14.05
C GLU A 252 -6.70 14.63 -13.36
N SER A 253 -7.69 15.33 -13.91
CA SER A 253 -8.12 16.63 -13.38
C SER A 253 -8.88 16.51 -12.07
N ARG A 254 -9.57 15.39 -11.89
CA ARG A 254 -10.37 15.08 -10.69
C ARG A 254 -9.70 14.06 -9.79
N ARG A 255 -8.67 13.38 -10.28
CA ARG A 255 -7.98 12.24 -9.65
C ARG A 255 -8.97 11.13 -9.26
N VAL A 256 -9.82 10.75 -10.21
CA VAL A 256 -10.78 9.65 -10.05
C VAL A 256 -10.84 8.81 -11.31
N PHE A 257 -11.21 7.53 -11.17
CA PHE A 257 -11.63 6.69 -12.27
C PHE A 257 -13.05 7.06 -12.69
N THR A 258 -13.26 7.14 -14.01
CA THR A 258 -14.52 7.41 -14.67
C THR A 258 -14.78 6.35 -15.72
N GLY A 259 -16.02 6.18 -16.17
CA GLY A 259 -16.40 5.05 -17.01
C GLY A 259 -16.88 3.90 -16.14
N GLY A 260 -17.99 3.29 -16.53
CA GLY A 260 -18.83 2.42 -15.70
C GLY A 260 -20.16 3.05 -15.30
#